data_AF-A0A255SM48-F1
#
_entry.id   AF-A0A255SM48-F1
#
_cell.length_a   1.000
_cell.length_b   1.000
_cell.length_c   1.000
_cell.angle_alpha   90.00
_cell.angle_beta   90.00
_cell.angle_gamma   90.00
#
_symmetry.space_group_name_H-M   'P 1'
#
loop_
_entity.id
_entity.type
_entity.pdbx_description
1 polymer ?
#
loop_
_entity_poly.entity_id
_entity_poly.type
_entity_poly.pdbx_seq_one_letter_code
_entity_poly.pdbx_strand_id
1 'polypeptide(L)'
;MKMWLVVAAALTVTLTSCSDDDDNNTSGSDKMTYSAEIEVSDDVLSLATVNLQEYGNSGLGAATQLTNTKYDWSKTITSYPAKVGLALSIEPKNQELTKEKYDITVVYKVTMKDAEGNIKGAGVGFSKKLSGVQATRVPVVLEDIKEQLTNQKALIDFNSASKFTQRSKSEF
;
A
#
# COMPACT_ATOMS: atom_id res chain seq x y z
N MET A 1 -72.61 -13.93 -1.01
CA MET A 1 -73.39 -13.07 -1.93
C MET A 1 -73.07 -11.62 -1.63
N LYS A 2 -73.08 -10.77 -2.67
CA LYS A 2 -72.93 -9.30 -2.69
C LYS A 2 -71.53 -8.77 -2.31
N MET A 3 -70.69 -8.28 -3.24
CA MET A 3 -70.81 -7.17 -4.22
C MET A 3 -70.30 -5.83 -3.63
N TRP A 4 -69.08 -5.52 -4.05
CA TRP A 4 -68.47 -4.24 -4.43
C TRP A 4 -68.96 -2.95 -3.76
N LEU A 5 -67.99 -2.17 -3.25
CA LEU A 5 -68.01 -0.71 -3.44
C LEU A 5 -66.58 -0.16 -3.50
N VAL A 6 -66.23 0.33 -4.69
CA VAL A 6 -65.13 1.28 -4.90
C VAL A 6 -65.60 2.62 -4.36
N VAL A 7 -64.83 3.23 -3.46
CA VAL A 7 -64.93 4.67 -3.17
C VAL A 7 -63.54 5.25 -3.32
N ALA A 8 -63.39 6.02 -4.40
CA ALA A 8 -62.30 6.96 -4.59
C ALA A 8 -62.55 8.24 -3.78
N ALA A 9 -61.48 9.04 -3.66
CA ALA A 9 -61.38 10.40 -3.14
C ALA A 9 -61.07 10.51 -1.64
N ALA A 10 -59.82 10.90 -1.33
CA ALA A 10 -59.54 12.32 -1.12
C ALA A 10 -58.02 12.54 -1.11
N LEU A 11 -57.56 13.34 -2.07
CA LEU A 11 -56.28 14.04 -1.99
C LEU A 11 -56.36 15.01 -0.82
N THR A 12 -55.68 14.69 0.29
CA THR A 12 -55.21 15.70 1.23
C THR A 12 -53.69 15.65 1.21
N VAL A 13 -53.11 16.40 0.28
CA VAL A 13 -51.69 16.75 0.30
C VAL A 13 -51.52 17.73 1.45
N THR A 14 -51.30 17.21 2.66
CA THR A 14 -50.68 18.00 3.71
C THR A 14 -49.23 18.19 3.29
N LEU A 15 -48.93 19.38 2.77
CA LEU A 15 -47.58 19.90 2.65
C LEU A 15 -47.01 20.03 4.08
N THR A 16 -46.56 18.92 4.66
CA THR A 16 -45.54 19.00 5.69
C THR A 16 -44.25 19.33 4.96
N SER A 17 -43.92 20.61 4.99
CA SER A 17 -42.57 21.12 4.81
C SER A 17 -41.61 20.30 5.69
N CYS A 18 -41.03 19.25 5.13
CA CYS A 18 -39.72 18.75 5.50
C CYS A 18 -38.85 19.08 4.28
N SER A 19 -38.28 20.29 4.31
CA SER A 19 -36.82 20.43 4.36
C SER A 19 -36.17 19.65 3.23
N ASP A 20 -35.85 20.40 2.17
CA ASP A 20 -34.58 20.24 1.48
C ASP A 20 -33.49 20.00 2.55
N ASP A 21 -33.12 18.76 2.71
CA ASP A 21 -31.77 18.35 3.09
C ASP A 21 -31.49 17.11 2.25
N ASP A 22 -31.29 17.35 0.95
CA ASP A 22 -30.38 16.54 0.15
C ASP A 22 -28.96 16.74 0.73
N ASP A 23 -28.77 16.26 1.96
CA ASP A 23 -27.47 15.85 2.44
C ASP A 23 -27.08 14.65 1.60
N ASN A 24 -26.55 14.96 0.42
CA ASN A 24 -25.72 14.08 -0.37
C ASN A 24 -24.46 13.82 0.45
N ASN A 25 -24.62 13.05 1.52
CA ASN A 25 -23.55 12.40 2.22
C ASN A 25 -23.04 11.36 1.23
N THR A 26 -22.12 11.80 0.37
CA THR A 26 -21.17 10.91 -0.28
C THR A 26 -20.41 10.26 0.86
N SER A 27 -21.01 9.22 1.43
CA SER A 27 -20.41 8.32 2.40
C SER A 27 -19.40 7.48 1.63
N GLY A 28 -18.39 8.14 1.08
CA GLY A 28 -17.16 7.48 0.72
C GLY A 28 -16.70 6.81 2.00
N SER A 29 -16.56 5.49 1.98
CA SER A 29 -16.28 4.77 3.22
C SER A 29 -15.04 5.41 3.87
N ASP A 30 -15.07 5.61 5.18
CA ASP A 30 -13.93 6.13 5.95
C ASP A 30 -12.72 5.18 5.96
N LYS A 31 -12.60 4.26 5.00
CA LYS A 31 -11.57 3.25 4.92
C LYS A 31 -10.59 3.58 3.80
N MET A 32 -9.32 3.50 4.16
CA MET A 32 -8.21 3.52 3.21
C MET A 32 -7.42 2.23 3.35
N THR A 33 -7.01 1.64 2.24
CA THR A 33 -6.12 0.49 2.23
C THR A 33 -4.74 0.93 1.78
N TYR A 34 -3.74 0.73 2.64
CA TYR A 34 -2.33 0.87 2.29
C TYR A 34 -1.81 -0.49 1.88
N SER A 35 -1.27 -0.61 0.67
CA SER A 35 -0.80 -1.89 0.12
C SER A 35 0.62 -1.79 -0.41
N ALA A 36 1.40 -2.84 -0.23
CA ALA A 36 2.68 -3.02 -0.90
C ALA A 36 2.70 -4.32 -1.71
N GLU A 37 3.15 -4.21 -2.95
CA GLU A 37 3.46 -5.33 -3.84
C GLU A 37 4.99 -5.44 -3.91
N ILE A 38 5.53 -6.59 -3.51
CA ILE A 38 6.97 -6.86 -3.49
C ILE A 38 7.28 -8.10 -4.32
N GLU A 39 8.26 -7.97 -5.20
CA GLU A 39 8.82 -9.07 -6.00
C GLU A 39 10.34 -9.08 -5.82
N VAL A 40 10.92 -10.21 -5.44
CA VAL A 40 12.37 -10.41 -5.35
C VAL A 40 12.74 -11.74 -6.02
N SER A 41 13.83 -11.78 -6.78
CA SER A 41 14.27 -13.03 -7.40
C SER A 41 14.86 -14.00 -6.37
N ASP A 42 14.82 -15.31 -6.67
CA ASP A 42 15.47 -16.34 -5.86
C ASP A 42 16.96 -16.05 -5.67
N ASP A 43 17.63 -15.52 -6.71
CA ASP A 43 19.02 -15.10 -6.63
C ASP A 43 19.20 -14.00 -5.58
N VAL A 44 18.35 -12.98 -5.53
CA VAL A 44 18.42 -11.94 -4.49
C VAL A 44 18.20 -12.54 -3.10
N LEU A 45 17.23 -13.43 -2.91
CA LEU A 45 16.99 -14.08 -1.61
C LEU A 45 18.16 -14.97 -1.17
N SER A 46 18.85 -15.59 -2.12
CA SER A 46 20.06 -16.36 -1.84
C SER A 46 21.23 -15.46 -1.46
N LEU A 47 21.38 -14.30 -2.10
CA LEU A 47 22.54 -13.40 -2.01
C LEU A 47 22.41 -12.28 -0.97
N ALA A 48 21.21 -11.97 -0.51
CA ALA A 48 20.94 -10.89 0.44
C ALA A 48 19.88 -11.29 1.45
N THR A 49 19.86 -10.62 2.59
CA THR A 49 18.72 -10.62 3.50
C THR A 49 17.78 -9.51 3.07
N VAL A 50 16.51 -9.82 2.83
CA VAL A 50 15.48 -8.85 2.43
C VAL A 50 14.53 -8.66 3.59
N ASN A 51 14.33 -7.41 4.03
CA ASN A 51 13.47 -7.10 5.17
C ASN A 51 12.42 -6.06 4.79
N LEU A 52 11.19 -6.26 5.28
CA LEU A 52 10.13 -5.26 5.26
C LEU A 52 9.92 -4.73 6.67
N GLN A 53 9.95 -3.40 6.83
CA GLN A 53 9.72 -2.73 8.10
C GLN A 53 8.48 -1.84 8.02
N GLU A 54 7.57 -2.03 8.97
CA GLU A 54 6.37 -1.22 9.13
C GLU A 54 6.61 -0.03 10.08
N TYR A 55 5.97 1.09 9.77
CA TYR A 55 5.89 2.28 10.61
C TYR A 55 4.43 2.51 10.96
N GLY A 56 4.13 2.64 12.24
CA GLY A 56 2.77 2.85 12.75
C GLY A 56 2.68 4.07 13.67
N ASN A 57 1.51 4.25 14.30
CA ASN A 57 1.31 5.28 15.32
C ASN A 57 2.31 5.18 16.48
N SER A 58 2.73 3.96 16.83
CA SER A 58 3.72 3.70 17.89
C SER A 58 5.18 3.89 17.44
N GLY A 59 5.41 4.33 16.19
CA GLY A 59 6.74 4.48 15.61
C GLY A 59 7.21 3.24 14.83
N LEU A 60 8.52 2.97 14.90
CA LEU A 60 9.20 1.93 14.13
C LEU A 60 8.80 0.53 14.62
N GLY A 61 8.23 -0.26 13.73
CA GLY A 61 7.92 -1.67 13.96
C GLY A 61 9.13 -2.59 13.77
N ALA A 62 8.95 -3.86 14.14
CA ALA A 62 9.95 -4.89 13.87
C ALA A 62 10.10 -5.14 12.36
N ALA A 63 11.33 -5.46 11.95
CA ALA A 63 11.60 -5.90 10.60
C ALA A 63 11.15 -7.35 10.41
N THR A 64 10.42 -7.60 9.32
CA THR A 64 10.02 -8.94 8.88
C THR A 64 10.93 -9.36 7.73
N GLN A 65 11.69 -10.44 7.91
CA GLN A 65 12.49 -10.99 6.82
C GLN A 65 11.58 -11.67 5.79
N LEU A 66 11.80 -11.37 4.51
CA LEU A 66 11.10 -11.98 3.39
C LEU A 66 11.87 -13.22 2.92
N THR A 67 11.14 -14.33 2.77
CA THR A 67 11.69 -15.62 2.32
C THR A 67 11.07 -16.10 1.00
N ASN A 68 10.04 -15.42 0.51
CA ASN A 68 9.34 -15.74 -0.73
C ASN A 68 9.64 -14.68 -1.79
N THR A 69 9.61 -15.10 -3.07
CA THR A 69 9.85 -14.22 -4.22
C THR A 69 8.74 -13.22 -4.49
N LYS A 70 7.55 -13.46 -3.95
CA LYS A 70 6.41 -12.55 -4.00
C LYS A 70 5.86 -12.36 -2.59
N TYR A 71 5.57 -11.11 -2.26
CA TYR A 71 4.98 -10.75 -0.99
C TYR A 71 4.04 -9.57 -1.17
N ASP A 72 2.76 -9.80 -0.88
CA ASP A 72 1.75 -8.76 -0.85
C ASP A 72 1.45 -8.42 0.61
N TRP A 73 1.53 -7.14 0.93
CA TRP A 73 1.18 -6.61 2.24
C TRP A 73 0.01 -5.66 2.10
N SER A 74 -0.91 -5.67 3.05
CA SER A 74 -1.95 -4.65 3.11
C SER A 74 -2.36 -4.36 4.54
N LYS A 75 -2.76 -3.11 4.77
CA LYS A 75 -3.35 -2.64 6.03
C LYS A 75 -4.51 -1.71 5.74
N THR A 76 -5.66 -2.07 6.26
CA THR A 76 -6.86 -1.23 6.22
C THR A 76 -6.84 -0.28 7.40
N ILE A 77 -7.00 1.00 7.11
CA ILE A 77 -7.10 2.09 8.08
C ILE A 77 -8.57 2.40 8.26
N THR A 78 -9.07 2.23 9.47
CA THR A 78 -10.48 2.47 9.83
C THR A 78 -10.64 3.51 10.95
N SER A 79 -9.52 4.01 11.49
CA SER A 79 -9.49 4.96 12.60
C SER A 79 -8.45 6.03 12.31
N TYR A 80 -8.77 7.27 12.65
CA TYR A 80 -7.93 8.45 12.39
C TYR A 80 -7.73 9.28 13.67
N PRO A 81 -6.61 10.01 13.82
CA PRO A 81 -5.46 10.04 12.90
C PRO A 81 -4.67 8.73 12.91
N ALA A 82 -4.07 8.39 11.77
CA ALA A 82 -3.25 7.20 11.61
C ALA A 82 -1.95 7.52 10.87
N LYS A 83 -0.87 6.89 11.28
CA LYS A 83 0.42 6.91 10.61
C LYS A 83 0.69 5.52 10.09
N VAL A 84 0.99 5.42 8.81
CA VAL A 84 1.35 4.16 8.17
C VAL A 84 2.54 4.39 7.25
N GLY A 85 3.56 3.55 7.38
CA GLY A 85 4.67 3.56 6.46
C GLY A 85 5.30 2.19 6.28
N LEU A 86 6.03 2.06 5.19
CA LEU A 86 6.75 0.85 4.84
C LEU A 86 8.13 1.21 4.27
N ALA A 87 9.12 0.41 4.63
CA ALA A 87 10.45 0.44 4.05
C ALA A 87 10.90 -0.98 3.72
N LEU A 88 11.27 -1.20 2.46
CA LEU A 88 11.98 -2.41 2.05
C LEU A 88 13.48 -2.14 2.16
N SER A 89 14.24 -3.05 2.75
CA SER A 89 15.69 -3.01 2.75
C SER A 89 16.28 -4.33 2.30
N ILE A 90 17.48 -4.27 1.74
CA ILE A 90 18.29 -5.45 1.46
C ILE A 90 19.66 -5.28 2.10
N GLU A 91 20.21 -6.37 2.60
CA GLU A 91 21.58 -6.43 3.12
C GLU A 91 22.32 -7.57 2.40
N PRO A 92 23.28 -7.25 1.51
CA PRO A 92 24.06 -8.26 0.79
C PRO A 92 24.84 -9.15 1.75
N LYS A 93 24.86 -10.46 1.48
CA LYS A 93 25.63 -11.43 2.25
C LYS A 93 27.04 -11.50 1.70
N ASN A 94 28.02 -11.59 2.59
CA ASN A 94 29.38 -11.96 2.18
C ASN A 94 29.45 -13.49 2.03
N GLN A 95 29.30 -13.97 0.79
CA GLN A 95 29.34 -15.40 0.47
C GLN A 95 29.94 -15.65 -0.91
N GLU A 96 30.40 -16.88 -1.15
CA GLU A 96 30.91 -17.28 -2.46
C GLU A 96 29.79 -17.34 -3.50
N LEU A 97 30.09 -16.83 -4.70
CA LEU A 97 29.18 -16.85 -5.85
C LEU A 97 29.43 -18.13 -6.66
N THR A 98 28.40 -18.96 -6.78
CA THR A 98 28.46 -20.29 -7.42
C THR A 98 28.01 -20.30 -8.88
N LYS A 99 27.35 -19.24 -9.36
CA LYS A 99 26.88 -19.12 -10.75
C LYS A 99 27.76 -18.12 -11.51
N GLU A 100 27.92 -18.31 -12.81
CA GLU A 100 28.59 -17.31 -13.65
C GLU A 100 27.74 -16.04 -13.82
N LYS A 101 26.41 -16.21 -13.84
CA LYS A 101 25.43 -15.16 -14.05
C LYS A 101 24.22 -15.30 -13.12
N TYR A 102 23.64 -14.17 -12.78
CA TYR A 102 22.52 -14.05 -11.84
C TYR A 102 21.42 -13.16 -12.42
N ASP A 103 20.18 -13.48 -12.08
CA ASP A 103 19.01 -12.67 -12.40
C ASP A 103 18.57 -11.89 -11.15
N ILE A 104 18.75 -10.58 -11.18
CA ILE A 104 18.47 -9.68 -10.07
C ILE A 104 17.14 -8.98 -10.33
N THR A 105 16.10 -9.36 -9.59
CA THR A 105 14.80 -8.68 -9.59
C THR A 105 14.51 -8.18 -8.18
N VAL A 106 14.20 -6.88 -8.07
CA VAL A 106 13.65 -6.25 -6.87
C VAL A 106 12.60 -5.23 -7.31
N VAL A 107 11.35 -5.48 -6.97
CA VAL A 107 10.22 -4.59 -7.18
C VAL A 107 9.62 -4.29 -5.83
N TYR A 108 9.36 -3.01 -5.58
CA TYR A 108 8.69 -2.53 -4.38
C TYR A 108 7.75 -1.40 -4.78
N LYS A 109 6.45 -1.64 -4.67
CA LYS A 109 5.43 -0.69 -5.06
C LYS A 109 4.43 -0.52 -3.93
N VAL A 110 4.24 0.72 -3.49
CA VAL A 110 3.30 1.07 -2.43
C VAL A 110 2.18 1.92 -3.00
N THR A 111 0.94 1.50 -2.75
CA THR A 111 -0.27 2.18 -3.22
C THR A 111 -1.28 2.39 -2.10
N MET A 112 -2.07 3.45 -2.25
CA MET A 112 -3.22 3.74 -1.41
C MET A 112 -4.48 3.57 -2.23
N LYS A 113 -5.42 2.76 -1.74
CA LYS A 113 -6.71 2.51 -2.39
C LYS A 113 -7.86 2.93 -1.46
N ASP A 114 -8.94 3.45 -2.04
CA ASP A 114 -10.22 3.58 -1.33
C ASP A 114 -10.89 2.20 -1.15
N ALA A 115 -12.07 2.16 -0.53
CA ALA A 115 -12.79 0.90 -0.31
C ALA A 115 -13.35 0.29 -1.59
N GLU A 116 -13.57 1.09 -2.62
CA GLU A 116 -13.95 0.63 -3.96
C GLU A 116 -12.75 0.06 -4.74
N GLY A 117 -11.53 0.18 -4.20
CA GLY A 117 -10.29 -0.32 -4.79
C GLY A 117 -9.62 0.66 -5.75
N ASN A 118 -10.14 1.87 -5.90
CA ASN A 118 -9.54 2.92 -6.72
C ASN A 118 -8.28 3.47 -6.07
N ILE A 119 -7.22 3.64 -6.87
CA ILE A 119 -5.97 4.23 -6.41
C ILE A 119 -6.20 5.72 -6.10
N LYS A 120 -5.96 6.11 -4.84
CA LYS A 120 -6.02 7.52 -4.38
C LYS A 120 -4.64 8.16 -4.26
N GLY A 121 -3.58 7.37 -4.31
CA GLY A 121 -2.22 7.86 -4.37
C GLY A 121 -1.20 6.73 -4.42
N ALA A 122 0.04 7.09 -4.78
CA ALA A 122 1.20 6.20 -4.76
C ALA A 122 2.15 6.69 -3.66
N GLY A 123 2.63 5.77 -2.82
CA GLY A 123 3.60 6.09 -1.76
C GLY A 123 5.02 6.10 -2.32
N VAL A 124 5.44 4.96 -2.86
CA VAL A 124 6.79 4.71 -3.38
C VAL A 124 6.71 3.71 -4.54
N GLY A 125 7.58 3.87 -5.53
CA GLY A 125 7.82 2.86 -6.56
C GLY A 125 9.32 2.69 -6.80
N PHE A 126 9.79 1.45 -6.64
CA PHE A 126 11.13 1.02 -6.98
C PHE A 126 11.05 -0.25 -7.83
N SER A 127 11.83 -0.32 -8.90
CA SER A 127 11.91 -1.50 -9.74
C SER A 127 13.29 -1.58 -10.37
N LYS A 128 13.98 -2.69 -10.11
CA LYS A 128 15.23 -3.05 -10.77
C LYS A 128 15.13 -4.49 -11.22
N LYS A 129 15.19 -4.70 -12.54
CA LYS A 129 15.15 -6.03 -13.18
C LYS A 129 16.34 -6.14 -14.12
N LEU A 130 17.32 -6.95 -13.74
CA LEU A 130 18.55 -7.18 -14.49
C LEU A 130 18.73 -8.68 -14.68
N SER A 131 18.77 -9.14 -15.92
CA SER A 131 19.03 -10.54 -16.25
C SER A 131 20.48 -10.77 -16.62
N GLY A 132 21.04 -11.92 -16.24
CA GLY A 132 22.37 -12.35 -16.67
C GLY A 132 23.53 -11.49 -16.15
N VAL A 133 23.40 -10.90 -14.96
CA VAL A 133 24.44 -10.11 -14.29
C VAL A 133 25.63 -11.02 -13.99
N GLN A 134 26.81 -10.69 -14.51
CA GLN A 134 28.02 -11.46 -14.21
C GLN A 134 28.32 -11.46 -12.71
N ALA A 135 28.79 -12.59 -12.18
CA ALA A 135 29.13 -12.76 -10.76
C ALA A 135 30.00 -11.62 -10.21
N THR A 136 31.01 -11.19 -10.96
CA THR A 136 31.91 -10.09 -10.59
C THR A 136 31.22 -8.74 -10.38
N ARG A 137 30.02 -8.55 -10.96
CA ARG A 137 29.23 -7.32 -10.85
C ARG A 137 28.12 -7.40 -9.81
N VAL A 138 27.79 -8.59 -9.33
CA VAL A 138 26.70 -8.82 -8.37
C VAL A 138 26.86 -7.98 -7.09
N PRO A 139 28.03 -7.93 -6.43
CA PRO A 139 28.18 -7.13 -5.20
C PRO A 139 27.87 -5.65 -5.43
N VAL A 140 28.41 -5.06 -6.51
CA VAL A 140 28.17 -3.65 -6.85
C VAL A 140 26.70 -3.38 -7.15
N VAL A 141 26.03 -4.30 -7.85
CA VAL A 141 24.59 -4.15 -8.16
C VAL A 141 23.74 -4.24 -6.89
N LEU A 142 24.04 -5.15 -5.96
CA LEU A 142 23.27 -5.29 -4.73
C LEU A 142 23.49 -4.10 -3.78
N GLU A 143 24.71 -3.57 -3.68
CA GLU A 143 24.97 -2.34 -2.91
C GLU A 143 24.23 -1.12 -3.51
N ASP A 144 24.24 -0.95 -4.84
CA ASP A 144 23.47 0.11 -5.50
C ASP A 144 21.96 -0.02 -5.22
N ILE A 145 21.41 -1.24 -5.23
CA ILE A 145 20.00 -1.46 -4.86
C ILE A 145 19.75 -1.11 -3.39
N LYS A 146 20.65 -1.48 -2.47
CA LYS A 146 20.55 -1.15 -1.04
C LYS A 146 20.52 0.35 -0.80
N GLU A 147 21.43 1.10 -1.42
CA GLU A 147 21.47 2.56 -1.35
C GLU A 147 20.21 3.20 -1.93
N GLN A 148 19.73 2.71 -3.07
CA GLN A 148 18.51 3.24 -3.69
C GLN A 148 17.27 2.95 -2.83
N LEU A 149 17.13 1.75 -2.26
CA LEU A 149 16.01 1.40 -1.38
C LEU A 149 15.96 2.24 -0.11
N THR A 150 17.13 2.65 0.42
CA THR A 150 17.21 3.55 1.58
C THR A 150 16.51 4.89 1.32
N ASN A 151 16.48 5.33 0.06
CA ASN A 151 15.81 6.55 -0.41
C ASN A 151 14.35 6.34 -0.84
N GLN A 152 13.84 5.11 -0.74
CA GLN A 152 12.50 4.71 -1.16
C GLN A 152 11.67 4.26 0.04
N LYS A 153 11.37 5.22 0.92
CA LYS A 153 10.50 5.02 2.08
C LYS A 153 9.23 5.85 1.91
N ALA A 154 8.08 5.28 2.27
CA ALA A 154 6.80 5.99 2.25
C ALA A 154 6.22 5.95 3.66
N LEU A 155 6.10 7.13 4.29
CA LEU A 155 5.37 7.34 5.54
C LEU A 155 4.26 8.33 5.26
N ILE A 156 3.04 7.93 5.58
CA ILE A 156 1.84 8.71 5.31
C ILE A 156 1.12 8.97 6.64
N ASP A 157 0.80 10.23 6.87
CA ASP A 157 -0.04 10.68 7.97
C ASP A 157 -1.46 10.88 7.42
N PHE A 158 -2.40 10.07 7.88
CA PHE A 158 -3.83 10.14 7.57
C PHE A 158 -4.56 10.91 8.66
N ASN A 159 -5.21 12.01 8.29
CA ASN A 159 -6.15 12.74 9.16
C ASN A 159 -7.60 12.30 8.94
N SER A 160 -7.92 11.84 7.73
CA SER A 160 -9.15 11.16 7.33
C SER A 160 -8.88 10.31 6.08
N ALA A 161 -9.89 9.57 5.60
CA ALA A 161 -9.77 8.81 4.35
C ALA A 161 -9.45 9.69 3.12
N SER A 162 -9.97 10.91 3.09
CA SER A 162 -9.80 11.88 2.01
C SER A 162 -8.66 12.89 2.24
N LYS A 163 -8.07 12.93 3.44
CA LYS A 163 -7.03 13.90 3.81
C LYS A 163 -5.83 13.20 4.42
N PHE A 164 -4.79 13.04 3.62
CA PHE A 164 -3.51 12.47 4.03
C PHE A 164 -2.33 13.29 3.51
N THR A 165 -1.17 13.12 4.15
CA THR A 165 0.05 13.82 3.79
C THR A 165 1.21 12.83 3.77
N GLN A 166 1.93 12.80 2.65
CA GLN A 166 3.18 12.06 2.57
C GLN A 166 4.27 12.85 3.29
N ARG A 167 4.92 12.20 4.24
CA ARG A 167 6.05 12.79 4.97
C ARG A 167 7.31 12.81 4.12
N SER A 168 8.19 13.77 4.41
CA SER A 168 9.44 13.91 3.67
C SER A 168 10.33 12.70 3.90
N LYS A 169 11.07 12.30 2.86
CA LYS A 169 12.04 11.19 2.92
C LYS A 169 13.14 11.39 3.98
N SER A 170 13.40 12.64 4.38
CA SER A 170 14.39 13.03 5.40
C SER A 170 13.91 12.92 6.84
N GLU A 171 12.63 12.62 7.08
CA GLU A 171 12.04 12.53 8.43
C GLU A 171 12.08 11.11 9.00
N PHE A 172 12.94 10.25 8.43
CA PHE A 172 13.16 8.86 8.80
C PHE A 172 14.45 8.67 9.59
#